data_AF-A0AAU9TS03-F1
#
_entry.id   AF-A0AAU9TS03-F1
#
_cell.length_a   1.000
_cell.length_b   1.000
_cell.length_c   1.000
_cell.angle_alpha   90.00
_cell.angle_beta   90.00
_cell.angle_gamma   90.00
#
_symmetry.space_group_name_H-M   'P 1'
#
loop_
_entity.id
_entity.type
_entity.pdbx_description
1 polymer ?
#
loop_
_entity_poly.entity_id
_entity_poly.type
_entity_poly.pdbx_seq_one_letter_code
_entity_poly.pdbx_strand_id
1 'polypeptide(L)'
;MAEAPEGDPVPSSSENSESIIESNVNDDEGPSPKKRKTVIENDQIEKLEHRLGGILCCAVCLDLPQAAVYQCSNGHLMCAPCFNHLLADARLRDETATCPNCRVEISKLLSSRNLAVEKTVSELPLECKHCTRVFPRHSLQNHEEKICEERPYKFSQLVVDSSSRNLFTGLVRIVTSVYWLLISAIRRTYFVSEVTEASVKRRRYHRVTGCRYACLGCGWRGAARAAAAHEAACAHPRRSAADLLELLAQRERRARDDALVHAQLLDLLSCEKITFNDLQLKPYRTEELHKLYYETSRFSAFSHQWVVKAFVNKNQRDPTQSSQREITYQLILKSKPAAPLAVSWACVRGPFGEARLAPALAAHAFREDEAAPARALPLLDPADTNRLLAGRAIHFRLIMFLSTK
;
A
#
# COMPACT_ATOMS: atom_id res chain seq x y z
N MET A 1 -10.49 -54.12 -30.71
CA MET A 1 -10.98 -55.39 -30.15
C MET A 1 -9.98 -55.84 -29.10
N ALA A 2 -10.39 -55.81 -27.84
CA ALA A 2 -9.81 -56.44 -26.65
C ALA A 2 -10.74 -56.05 -25.49
N GLU A 3 -11.02 -56.96 -24.56
CA GLU A 3 -12.07 -56.80 -23.55
C GLU A 3 -11.53 -56.38 -22.16
N ALA A 4 -12.45 -56.21 -21.20
CA ALA A 4 -12.16 -55.87 -19.80
C ALA A 4 -11.72 -57.10 -18.97
N PRO A 5 -11.36 -56.90 -17.69
CA PRO A 5 -12.33 -57.07 -16.60
C PRO A 5 -12.43 -55.78 -15.73
N GLU A 6 -13.55 -55.45 -15.07
CA GLU A 6 -14.29 -56.16 -14.01
C GLU A 6 -13.48 -56.37 -12.70
N GLY A 7 -14.01 -56.10 -11.50
CA GLY A 7 -15.30 -55.44 -11.23
C GLY A 7 -15.96 -55.72 -9.87
N ASP A 8 -15.22 -55.85 -8.76
CA ASP A 8 -15.81 -56.29 -7.48
C ASP A 8 -16.60 -55.21 -6.69
N PRO A 9 -17.70 -55.59 -6.00
CA PRO A 9 -18.58 -54.67 -5.29
C PRO A 9 -18.26 -54.49 -3.80
N VAL A 10 -18.71 -53.38 -3.21
CA VAL A 10 -18.77 -53.13 -1.76
C VAL A 10 -20.24 -53.12 -1.33
N PRO A 11 -20.65 -53.84 -0.25
CA PRO A 11 -22.05 -54.06 0.07
C PRO A 11 -22.76 -52.85 0.70
N SER A 12 -24.07 -52.77 0.47
CA SER A 12 -24.98 -51.89 1.18
C SER A 12 -25.43 -52.51 2.50
N SER A 13 -25.57 -51.70 3.55
CA SER A 13 -26.48 -52.00 4.67
C SER A 13 -27.02 -50.71 5.26
N SER A 14 -28.34 -50.55 5.22
CA SER A 14 -29.08 -49.43 5.81
C SER A 14 -30.13 -50.01 6.75
N GLU A 15 -29.93 -49.89 8.06
CA GLU A 15 -30.94 -50.27 9.05
C GLU A 15 -31.36 -49.06 9.86
N ASN A 16 -32.63 -48.68 9.68
CA ASN A 16 -33.28 -47.59 10.40
C ASN A 16 -34.00 -48.19 11.61
N SER A 17 -33.77 -47.69 12.82
CA SER A 17 -34.53 -48.09 14.01
C SER A 17 -34.94 -46.87 14.83
N GLU A 18 -36.20 -46.48 14.67
CA GLU A 18 -36.87 -45.56 15.60
C GLU A 18 -37.27 -46.32 16.86
N SER A 19 -37.06 -45.74 18.05
CA SER A 19 -37.84 -46.13 19.22
C SER A 19 -38.01 -44.99 20.23
N ILE A 20 -39.25 -44.49 20.26
CA ILE A 20 -40.07 -44.21 21.45
C ILE A 20 -39.63 -43.06 22.38
N ILE A 21 -40.63 -42.24 22.71
CA ILE A 21 -40.61 -41.17 23.69
C ILE A 21 -40.90 -41.78 25.07
N GLU A 22 -40.08 -41.46 26.09
CA GLU A 22 -40.55 -41.49 27.48
C GLU A 22 -40.41 -40.11 28.12
N SER A 23 -41.47 -39.68 28.79
CA SER A 23 -41.55 -38.42 29.52
C SER A 23 -41.44 -38.68 31.02
N ASN A 24 -40.56 -37.96 31.71
CA ASN A 24 -40.72 -37.73 33.14
C ASN A 24 -40.38 -36.28 33.50
N VAL A 25 -41.33 -35.61 34.14
CA VAL A 25 -41.16 -34.30 34.77
C VAL A 25 -40.83 -34.53 36.23
N ASN A 26 -39.80 -33.83 36.73
CA ASN A 26 -39.69 -33.46 38.14
C ASN A 26 -38.93 -32.13 38.18
N ASP A 27 -39.52 -31.15 38.85
CA ASP A 27 -38.96 -29.80 38.97
C ASP A 27 -37.89 -29.72 40.06
N ASP A 28 -36.77 -29.06 39.76
CA ASP A 28 -35.88 -28.45 40.77
C ASP A 28 -35.25 -27.17 40.17
N GLU A 29 -35.06 -26.14 41.00
CA GLU A 29 -34.76 -24.77 40.58
C GLU A 29 -33.27 -24.56 40.28
N GLY A 30 -32.90 -24.60 38.99
CA GLY A 30 -31.50 -24.46 38.51
C GLY A 30 -31.34 -23.60 37.24
N PRO A 31 -30.21 -22.86 37.07
CA PRO A 31 -30.16 -21.71 36.17
C PRO A 31 -30.01 -22.03 34.66
N SER A 32 -31.14 -22.16 33.96
CA SER A 32 -31.36 -21.85 32.53
C SER A 32 -30.35 -22.42 31.48
N PRO A 33 -30.74 -23.42 30.64
CA PRO A 33 -29.80 -24.09 29.72
C PRO A 33 -29.25 -23.21 28.57
N LYS A 34 -29.86 -22.04 28.29
CA LYS A 34 -29.54 -21.20 27.11
C LYS A 34 -28.08 -20.75 27.01
N LYS A 35 -27.38 -20.58 28.15
CA LYS A 35 -25.96 -20.20 28.17
C LYS A 35 -25.01 -21.33 27.76
N ARG A 36 -25.35 -22.59 28.01
CA ARG A 36 -24.43 -23.72 27.79
C ARG A 36 -24.31 -24.10 26.31
N LYS A 37 -25.41 -23.97 25.55
CA LYS A 37 -25.41 -24.25 24.10
C LYS A 37 -24.66 -23.18 23.30
N THR A 38 -24.90 -21.89 23.60
CA THR A 38 -24.24 -20.76 22.93
C THR A 38 -22.72 -20.72 23.13
N VAL A 39 -22.21 -21.16 24.28
CA VAL A 39 -20.75 -21.30 24.50
C VAL A 39 -20.13 -22.39 23.60
N ILE A 40 -20.82 -23.52 23.41
CA ILE A 40 -20.35 -24.61 22.54
C ILE A 40 -20.41 -24.21 21.06
N GLU A 41 -21.46 -23.49 20.64
CA GLU A 41 -21.60 -22.97 19.28
C GLU A 41 -20.53 -21.91 18.95
N ASN A 42 -20.23 -20.98 19.87
CA ASN A 42 -19.17 -19.99 19.69
C ASN A 42 -17.76 -20.62 19.59
N ASP A 43 -17.43 -21.57 20.48
CA ASP A 43 -16.14 -22.28 20.46
C ASP A 43 -15.93 -23.06 19.14
N GLN A 44 -17.00 -23.58 18.54
CA GLN A 44 -16.94 -24.20 17.20
C GLN A 44 -16.75 -23.18 16.07
N ILE A 45 -17.30 -21.97 16.20
CA ILE A 45 -17.13 -20.88 15.23
C ILE A 45 -15.68 -20.37 15.26
N GLU A 46 -15.12 -20.07 16.43
CA GLU A 46 -13.72 -19.62 16.58
C GLU A 46 -12.73 -20.66 16.02
N LYS A 47 -13.00 -21.96 16.24
CA LYS A 47 -12.23 -23.07 15.66
C LYS A 47 -12.38 -23.18 14.14
N LEU A 48 -13.52 -22.79 13.57
CA LEU A 48 -13.70 -22.72 12.12
C LEU A 48 -12.94 -21.53 11.52
N GLU A 49 -13.01 -20.35 12.14
CA GLU A 49 -12.29 -19.14 11.71
C GLU A 49 -10.77 -19.36 11.71
N HIS A 50 -10.23 -19.97 12.76
CA HIS A 50 -8.80 -20.33 12.83
C HIS A 50 -8.38 -21.30 11.71
N ARG A 51 -9.21 -22.30 11.40
CA ARG A 51 -8.97 -23.25 10.30
C ARG A 51 -9.07 -22.58 8.92
N LEU A 52 -10.04 -21.69 8.73
CA LEU A 52 -10.17 -20.90 7.49
C LEU A 52 -8.97 -19.95 7.30
N GLY A 53 -8.45 -19.36 8.38
CA GLY A 53 -7.22 -18.60 8.36
C GLY A 53 -6.07 -19.37 7.72
N GLY A 54 -5.77 -20.57 8.25
CA GLY A 54 -4.70 -21.42 7.70
C GLY A 54 -4.91 -21.84 6.24
N ILE A 55 -6.14 -22.07 5.80
CA ILE A 55 -6.47 -22.43 4.41
C ILE A 55 -6.30 -21.24 3.44
N LEU A 56 -6.55 -20.01 3.92
CA LEU A 56 -6.54 -18.79 3.11
C LEU A 56 -5.20 -18.03 3.15
N CYS A 57 -4.21 -18.54 3.89
CA CYS A 57 -2.85 -18.01 3.91
C CYS A 57 -2.14 -18.12 2.55
N CYS A 58 -1.17 -17.23 2.33
CA CYS A 58 -0.30 -17.29 1.16
C CYS A 58 0.68 -18.46 1.27
N ALA A 59 0.75 -19.29 0.23
CA ALA A 59 1.65 -20.45 0.14
C ALA A 59 3.16 -20.12 0.05
N VAL A 60 3.56 -18.85 0.28
CA VAL A 60 4.96 -18.38 0.25
C VAL A 60 5.36 -17.77 1.59
N CYS A 61 4.64 -16.75 2.08
CA CYS A 61 4.95 -16.12 3.38
C CYS A 61 4.18 -16.73 4.55
N LEU A 62 3.23 -17.65 4.30
CA LEU A 62 2.34 -18.29 5.28
C LEU A 62 1.41 -17.33 6.05
N ASP A 63 1.45 -16.03 5.77
CA ASP A 63 0.53 -15.01 6.29
C ASP A 63 -0.80 -14.95 5.52
N LEU A 64 -1.83 -14.45 6.20
CA LEU A 64 -3.11 -14.08 5.59
C LEU A 64 -2.95 -12.80 4.74
N PRO A 65 -3.33 -12.79 3.45
CA PRO A 65 -3.06 -11.68 2.54
C PRO A 65 -3.76 -10.36 2.91
N GLN A 66 -3.01 -9.27 2.94
CA GLN A 66 -3.52 -7.90 3.19
C GLN A 66 -3.87 -7.12 1.90
N ALA A 67 -3.73 -7.75 0.74
CA ALA A 67 -3.85 -7.15 -0.59
C ALA A 67 -4.42 -8.17 -1.58
N ALA A 68 -4.35 -7.87 -2.88
CA ALA A 68 -4.84 -8.78 -3.92
C ALA A 68 -4.24 -10.21 -3.81
N VAL A 69 -5.04 -11.21 -4.17
CA VAL A 69 -4.69 -12.63 -4.08
C VAL A 69 -4.75 -13.27 -5.44
N TYR A 70 -3.67 -13.94 -5.81
CA TYR A 70 -3.54 -14.69 -7.06
C TYR A 70 -3.61 -16.18 -6.79
N GLN A 71 -4.30 -16.91 -7.66
CA GLN A 71 -4.47 -18.36 -7.58
C GLN A 71 -3.87 -19.02 -8.83
N CYS A 72 -3.10 -20.09 -8.67
CA CYS A 72 -2.68 -20.90 -9.83
C CYS A 72 -3.85 -21.76 -10.34
N SER A 73 -3.74 -22.34 -11.54
CA SER A 73 -4.75 -23.24 -12.12
C SER A 73 -5.14 -24.40 -11.19
N ASN A 74 -4.20 -24.85 -10.35
CA ASN A 74 -4.36 -25.97 -9.43
C ASN A 74 -4.74 -25.49 -8.01
N GLY A 75 -5.27 -24.27 -7.87
CA GLY A 75 -5.95 -23.81 -6.64
C GLY A 75 -5.09 -23.11 -5.58
N HIS A 76 -3.76 -23.14 -5.66
CA HIS A 76 -2.88 -22.58 -4.62
C HIS A 76 -2.85 -21.04 -4.59
N LEU A 77 -2.87 -20.45 -3.39
CA LEU A 77 -3.03 -19.02 -3.16
C LEU A 77 -1.70 -18.29 -2.88
N MET A 78 -1.53 -17.11 -3.48
CA MET A 78 -0.36 -16.25 -3.33
C MET A 78 -0.79 -14.78 -3.12
N CYS A 79 -0.26 -14.12 -2.09
CA CYS A 79 -0.46 -12.69 -1.90
C CYS A 79 0.26 -11.89 -3.01
N ALA A 80 -0.25 -10.71 -3.38
CA ALA A 80 0.35 -9.91 -4.44
C ALA A 80 1.85 -9.61 -4.28
N PRO A 81 2.40 -9.33 -3.07
CA PRO A 81 3.85 -9.21 -2.87
C PRO A 81 4.62 -10.47 -3.28
N CYS A 82 4.26 -11.64 -2.75
CA CYS A 82 4.94 -12.90 -3.04
C CYS A 82 4.73 -13.37 -4.49
N PHE A 83 3.55 -13.15 -5.06
CA PHE A 83 3.27 -13.44 -6.47
C PHE A 83 4.17 -12.59 -7.39
N ASN A 84 4.28 -11.29 -7.16
CA ASN A 84 5.19 -10.44 -7.94
C ASN A 84 6.67 -10.80 -7.67
N HIS A 85 7.04 -11.23 -6.46
CA HIS A 85 8.38 -11.73 -6.17
C HIS A 85 8.72 -12.97 -7.04
N LEU A 86 7.86 -13.99 -7.06
CA LEU A 86 8.03 -15.19 -7.89
C LEU A 86 8.10 -14.87 -9.40
N LEU A 87 7.26 -13.96 -9.89
CA LEU A 87 7.29 -13.50 -11.28
C LEU A 87 8.58 -12.73 -11.63
N ALA A 88 9.08 -11.89 -10.71
CA ALA A 88 10.35 -11.19 -10.89
C ALA A 88 11.54 -12.15 -10.85
N ASP A 89 11.49 -13.15 -9.97
CA ASP A 89 12.52 -14.18 -9.79
C ASP A 89 12.75 -15.03 -11.03
N ALA A 90 11.69 -15.65 -11.55
CA ALA A 90 11.80 -16.48 -12.74
C ALA A 90 12.29 -15.67 -13.94
N ARG A 91 11.82 -14.42 -14.08
CA ARG A 91 12.29 -13.48 -15.12
C ARG A 91 13.78 -13.13 -14.99
N LEU A 92 14.31 -13.00 -13.77
CA LEU A 92 15.75 -12.82 -13.54
C LEU A 92 16.56 -14.05 -14.01
N ARG A 93 16.00 -15.27 -13.84
CA ARG A 93 16.63 -16.54 -14.24
C ARG A 93 16.33 -16.99 -15.69
N ASP A 94 15.45 -16.29 -16.40
CA ASP A 94 14.85 -16.68 -17.69
C ASP A 94 14.00 -17.96 -17.67
N GLU A 95 13.45 -18.28 -16.51
CA GLU A 95 12.53 -19.39 -16.29
C GLU A 95 11.08 -18.94 -16.49
N THR A 96 10.19 -19.89 -16.79
CA THR A 96 8.77 -19.70 -16.52
C THR A 96 8.55 -19.68 -15.01
N ALA A 97 7.77 -18.72 -14.51
CA ALA A 97 7.42 -18.71 -13.09
C ALA A 97 6.49 -19.88 -12.79
N THR A 98 6.74 -20.58 -11.68
CA THR A 98 5.96 -21.76 -11.29
C THR A 98 5.42 -21.62 -9.88
N CYS A 99 4.29 -22.28 -9.61
CA CYS A 99 3.70 -22.34 -8.27
C CYS A 99 4.63 -23.15 -7.33
N PRO A 100 5.01 -22.64 -6.15
CA PRO A 100 5.95 -23.35 -5.25
C PRO A 100 5.46 -24.73 -4.82
N ASN A 101 4.15 -24.90 -4.63
CA ASN A 101 3.57 -26.16 -4.12
C ASN A 101 3.39 -27.22 -5.20
N CYS A 102 2.95 -26.84 -6.40
CA CYS A 102 2.51 -27.78 -7.44
C CYS A 102 3.20 -27.61 -8.80
N ARG A 103 4.19 -26.71 -8.89
CA ARG A 103 5.08 -26.46 -10.05
C ARG A 103 4.41 -26.10 -11.39
N VAL A 104 3.08 -25.99 -11.44
CA VAL A 104 2.36 -25.47 -12.62
C VAL A 104 2.76 -24.02 -12.91
N GLU A 105 2.76 -23.62 -14.19
CA GLU A 105 3.11 -22.27 -14.61
C GLU A 105 2.17 -21.23 -13.99
N ILE A 106 2.73 -20.10 -13.55
CA ILE A 106 2.03 -18.95 -13.02
C ILE A 106 2.43 -17.68 -13.79
N SER A 107 1.45 -16.85 -14.12
CA SER A 107 1.69 -15.58 -14.83
C SER A 107 0.53 -14.63 -14.61
N LYS A 108 0.69 -13.35 -14.96
CA LYS A 108 -0.41 -12.35 -14.89
C LYS A 108 -1.59 -12.64 -15.85
N LEU A 109 -1.52 -13.72 -16.63
CA LEU A 109 -2.58 -14.20 -17.52
C LEU A 109 -3.12 -15.58 -17.10
N LEU A 110 -2.25 -16.49 -16.66
CA LEU A 110 -2.62 -17.86 -16.25
C LEU A 110 -3.14 -17.94 -14.80
N SER A 111 -2.68 -17.03 -13.92
CA SER A 111 -3.09 -17.01 -12.53
C SER A 111 -4.25 -16.04 -12.34
N SER A 112 -5.40 -16.56 -11.92
CA SER A 112 -6.59 -15.74 -11.68
C SER A 112 -6.42 -14.88 -10.43
N ARG A 113 -6.95 -13.65 -10.45
CA ARG A 113 -7.09 -12.84 -9.23
C ARG A 113 -8.35 -13.31 -8.50
N ASN A 114 -8.20 -14.01 -7.38
CA ASN A 114 -9.33 -14.61 -6.68
C ASN A 114 -10.03 -13.58 -5.78
N LEU A 115 -10.95 -12.84 -6.39
CA LEU A 115 -11.79 -11.84 -5.72
C LEU A 115 -12.73 -12.45 -4.65
N ALA A 116 -13.01 -13.76 -4.68
CA ALA A 116 -13.78 -14.42 -3.64
C ALA A 116 -12.92 -14.62 -2.38
N VAL A 117 -11.69 -15.12 -2.52
CA VAL A 117 -10.71 -15.23 -1.43
C VAL A 117 -10.36 -13.84 -0.88
N GLU A 118 -10.17 -12.83 -1.73
CA GLU A 118 -9.98 -11.46 -1.26
C GLU A 118 -11.16 -10.99 -0.40
N LYS A 119 -12.41 -11.21 -0.85
CA LYS A 119 -13.59 -10.89 -0.05
C LYS A 119 -13.61 -11.66 1.27
N THR A 120 -13.47 -12.98 1.25
CA THR A 120 -13.49 -13.83 2.45
C THR A 120 -12.41 -13.44 3.45
N VAL A 121 -11.16 -13.24 3.00
CA VAL A 121 -10.07 -12.73 3.86
C VAL A 121 -10.38 -11.32 4.37
N SER A 122 -11.07 -10.50 3.58
CA SER A 122 -11.52 -9.17 3.99
C SER A 122 -12.75 -9.19 4.93
N GLU A 123 -13.49 -10.31 5.01
CA GLU A 123 -14.53 -10.53 6.02
C GLU A 123 -13.98 -11.18 7.29
N LEU A 124 -12.91 -11.98 7.19
CA LEU A 124 -12.32 -12.66 8.35
C LEU A 124 -11.98 -11.68 9.47
N PRO A 125 -12.19 -12.08 10.74
CA PRO A 125 -11.86 -11.27 11.89
C PRO A 125 -10.37 -10.91 11.94
N LEU A 126 -10.12 -9.69 12.41
CA LEU A 126 -8.83 -9.25 12.93
C LEU A 126 -9.07 -8.25 14.05
N GLU A 127 -8.31 -8.38 15.13
CA GLU A 127 -8.32 -7.39 16.21
C GLU A 127 -7.79 -6.05 15.71
N CYS A 128 -8.48 -4.98 16.07
CA CYS A 128 -7.97 -3.63 15.87
C CYS A 128 -6.78 -3.39 16.79
N LYS A 129 -5.62 -3.02 16.22
CA LYS A 129 -4.35 -2.76 16.93
C LYS A 129 -4.38 -1.50 17.82
N HIS A 130 -5.57 -1.00 18.13
CA HIS A 130 -5.85 0.23 18.87
C HIS A 130 -6.91 0.04 19.96
N CYS A 131 -7.93 -0.81 19.75
CA CYS A 131 -9.00 -1.05 20.71
C CYS A 131 -9.26 -2.53 21.04
N THR A 132 -8.43 -3.44 20.49
CA THR A 132 -8.50 -4.92 20.55
C THR A 132 -9.84 -5.59 20.18
N ARG A 133 -10.89 -4.83 19.92
CA ARG A 133 -12.15 -5.32 19.37
C ARG A 133 -11.90 -5.89 17.97
N VAL A 134 -12.56 -7.00 17.69
CA VAL A 134 -12.52 -7.71 16.41
C VAL A 134 -13.37 -6.99 15.37
N PHE A 135 -12.84 -6.87 14.15
CA PHE A 135 -13.57 -6.38 12.98
C PHE A 135 -13.23 -7.19 11.71
N PRO A 136 -14.16 -7.32 10.75
CA PRO A 136 -13.87 -7.77 9.39
C PRO A 136 -12.75 -6.94 8.75
N ARG A 137 -11.70 -7.54 8.17
CA ARG A 137 -10.48 -6.83 7.70
C ARG A 137 -10.72 -5.68 6.71
N HIS A 138 -11.71 -5.76 5.80
CA HIS A 138 -12.09 -4.64 4.91
C HIS A 138 -12.56 -3.43 5.73
N SER A 139 -13.40 -3.71 6.73
CA SER A 139 -13.92 -2.72 7.65
C SER A 139 -12.84 -2.27 8.60
N LEU A 140 -11.86 -3.12 8.92
CA LEU A 140 -10.79 -2.83 9.87
C LEU A 140 -9.89 -1.69 9.37
N GLN A 141 -9.44 -1.67 8.11
CA GLN A 141 -8.69 -0.50 7.63
C GLN A 141 -9.55 0.76 7.72
N ASN A 142 -10.84 0.70 7.36
CA ASN A 142 -11.72 1.87 7.47
C ASN A 142 -12.04 2.24 8.94
N HIS A 143 -12.00 1.28 9.85
CA HIS A 143 -12.10 1.45 11.29
C HIS A 143 -10.83 2.16 11.77
N GLU A 144 -9.67 1.53 11.63
CA GLU A 144 -8.30 2.06 11.82
C GLU A 144 -7.94 3.25 10.91
N GLU A 145 -8.91 3.86 10.23
CA GLU A 145 -8.77 5.13 9.53
C GLU A 145 -9.80 6.19 9.91
N LYS A 146 -11.07 5.83 10.11
CA LYS A 146 -12.20 6.77 10.07
C LYS A 146 -13.27 6.53 11.14
N ILE A 147 -13.29 5.37 11.82
CA ILE A 147 -14.35 4.99 12.79
C ILE A 147 -13.77 4.57 14.15
N CYS A 148 -12.57 3.99 14.19
CA CYS A 148 -11.89 3.57 15.41
C CYS A 148 -11.62 4.78 16.29
N GLU A 149 -12.33 4.81 17.41
CA GLU A 149 -12.24 5.89 18.39
C GLU A 149 -10.83 5.93 19.06
N GLU A 150 -10.10 4.81 19.06
CA GLU A 150 -8.76 4.62 19.67
C GLU A 150 -7.58 4.83 18.72
N ARG A 151 -7.80 5.03 17.42
CA ARG A 151 -6.70 4.98 16.44
C ARG A 151 -5.68 6.17 16.58
N PRO A 152 -4.34 5.98 16.67
CA PRO A 152 -3.27 6.86 17.25
C PRO A 152 -2.87 8.29 16.69
N TYR A 153 -3.77 9.27 16.58
CA TYR A 153 -3.68 10.75 16.32
C TYR A 153 -2.77 11.32 15.17
N LYS A 154 -3.27 11.92 14.05
CA LYS A 154 -2.47 12.77 13.09
C LYS A 154 -2.73 14.29 13.22
N PHE A 155 -1.70 15.10 13.51
CA PHE A 155 -1.74 16.58 13.41
C PHE A 155 -1.34 17.03 12.00
N SER A 156 -2.09 18.00 11.46
CA SER A 156 -1.74 18.80 10.30
C SER A 156 -1.61 20.24 10.76
N GLN A 157 -0.39 20.76 10.78
CA GLN A 157 -0.12 22.14 11.18
C GLN A 157 -0.67 23.08 10.10
N LEU A 158 -1.82 23.71 10.37
CA LEU A 158 -2.21 24.90 9.64
C LEU A 158 -1.17 25.98 9.95
N VAL A 159 -0.36 26.33 8.95
CA VAL A 159 0.42 27.57 8.98
C VAL A 159 -0.61 28.70 8.87
N VAL A 160 -1.09 29.15 10.03
CA VAL A 160 -1.91 30.35 10.13
C VAL A 160 -0.97 31.52 9.99
N ASP A 161 -0.79 31.98 8.76
CA ASP A 161 0.01 33.17 8.46
C ASP A 161 -0.49 34.34 9.33
N SER A 162 0.46 35.03 9.97
CA SER A 162 0.20 36.03 11.01
C SER A 162 0.09 37.44 10.45
N SER A 163 -0.51 37.56 9.25
CA SER A 163 -0.90 38.83 8.66
C SER A 163 -1.85 39.59 9.61
N SER A 164 -1.67 40.91 9.71
CA SER A 164 -2.42 41.73 10.68
C SER A 164 -3.94 41.60 10.50
N ARG A 165 -4.64 41.20 11.56
CA ARG A 165 -6.08 40.90 11.53
C ARG A 165 -6.92 42.15 11.77
N ASN A 166 -7.42 42.75 10.70
CA ASN A 166 -8.43 43.82 10.77
C ASN A 166 -9.63 43.37 11.64
N LEU A 167 -9.89 44.06 12.75
CA LEU A 167 -10.92 43.70 13.75
C LEU A 167 -12.29 43.43 13.14
N PHE A 168 -12.64 44.18 12.09
CA PHE A 168 -13.89 44.05 11.32
C PHE A 168 -14.13 42.61 10.83
N THR A 169 -13.08 41.90 10.42
CA THR A 169 -13.16 40.50 9.97
C THR A 169 -13.46 39.51 11.10
N GLY A 170 -13.08 39.84 12.34
CA GLY A 170 -13.45 39.09 13.54
C GLY A 170 -14.93 39.28 13.89
N LEU A 171 -15.39 40.54 13.91
CA LEU A 171 -16.78 40.89 14.18
C LEU A 171 -17.76 40.20 13.20
N VAL A 172 -17.48 40.25 11.89
CA VAL A 172 -18.33 39.59 10.87
C VAL A 172 -18.44 38.08 11.12
N ARG A 173 -17.36 37.41 11.54
CA ARG A 173 -17.38 35.96 11.86
C ARG A 173 -18.17 35.64 13.12
N ILE A 174 -18.15 36.51 14.13
CA ILE A 174 -18.95 36.36 15.36
C ILE A 174 -20.43 36.55 15.02
N VAL A 175 -20.79 37.65 14.35
CA VAL A 175 -22.18 37.97 13.99
C VAL A 175 -22.79 36.88 13.10
N THR A 176 -22.09 36.42 12.07
CA THR A 176 -22.59 35.34 11.19
C THR A 176 -22.76 34.00 11.91
N SER A 177 -21.91 33.71 12.91
CA SER A 177 -22.01 32.49 13.72
C SER A 177 -23.20 32.54 14.69
N VAL A 178 -23.44 33.70 15.33
CA VAL A 178 -24.62 33.94 16.19
C VAL A 178 -25.91 33.87 15.36
N TYR A 179 -25.92 34.49 14.17
CA TYR A 179 -27.07 34.44 13.25
C TYR A 179 -27.41 33.01 12.80
N TRP A 180 -26.39 32.18 12.52
CA TRP A 180 -26.58 30.76 12.21
C TRP A 180 -27.16 29.95 13.38
N LEU A 181 -26.73 30.23 14.62
CA LEU A 181 -27.27 29.59 15.81
C LEU A 181 -28.74 29.98 16.06
N LEU A 182 -29.08 31.26 15.86
CA LEU A 182 -30.46 31.75 15.95
C LEU A 182 -31.36 31.10 14.88
N ILE A 183 -30.92 31.07 13.62
CA ILE A 183 -31.63 30.35 12.55
C ILE A 183 -31.80 28.87 12.89
N SER A 184 -30.77 28.21 13.42
CA SER A 184 -30.85 26.80 13.81
C SER A 184 -31.79 26.54 15.00
N ALA A 185 -32.00 27.51 15.89
CA ALA A 185 -32.97 27.42 16.97
C ALA A 185 -34.41 27.60 16.45
N ILE A 186 -34.64 28.62 15.62
CA ILE A 186 -35.94 28.91 15.00
C ILE A 186 -36.38 27.75 14.09
N ARG A 187 -35.47 27.20 13.27
CA ARG A 187 -35.78 26.07 12.39
C ARG A 187 -36.11 24.77 13.15
N ARG A 188 -35.81 24.71 14.46
CA ARG A 188 -36.08 23.59 15.35
C ARG A 188 -37.41 23.73 16.12
N THR A 189 -38.02 24.92 16.13
CA THR A 189 -39.32 25.17 16.79
C THR A 189 -40.50 25.19 15.83
N TYR A 190 -40.28 25.44 14.53
CA TYR A 190 -41.36 25.54 13.52
C TYR A 190 -41.50 24.31 12.59
N PHE A 191 -40.67 23.29 12.71
CA PHE A 191 -40.78 22.05 11.94
C PHE A 191 -40.60 20.82 12.85
N VAL A 192 -41.65 20.51 13.59
CA VAL A 192 -41.85 19.21 14.25
C VAL A 192 -43.10 18.57 13.65
N SER A 193 -42.89 17.68 12.69
CA SER A 193 -43.88 16.73 12.21
C SER A 193 -43.29 15.33 12.36
N GLU A 194 -44.12 14.36 12.69
CA GLU A 194 -43.67 13.05 13.15
C GLU A 194 -42.95 12.27 12.04
N VAL A 195 -41.74 11.81 12.34
CA VAL A 195 -41.05 10.78 11.57
C VAL A 195 -40.65 9.69 12.56
N THR A 196 -41.15 8.48 12.32
CA THR A 196 -41.01 7.33 13.21
C THR A 196 -39.56 6.85 13.33
N GLU A 197 -39.27 6.06 14.38
CA GLU A 197 -37.92 5.67 14.79
C GLU A 197 -37.23 4.68 13.84
N ALA A 198 -36.78 5.16 12.67
CA ALA A 198 -35.78 4.47 11.86
C ALA A 198 -34.38 4.67 12.46
N SER A 199 -33.57 3.62 12.52
CA SER A 199 -32.35 3.51 13.34
C SER A 199 -31.12 4.25 12.76
N VAL A 200 -31.19 5.58 12.66
CA VAL A 200 -30.09 6.44 12.19
C VAL A 200 -28.92 6.45 13.20
N LYS A 201 -27.97 5.52 13.01
CA LYS A 201 -26.68 5.48 13.72
C LYS A 201 -25.90 6.79 13.52
N ARG A 202 -26.02 7.72 14.48
CA ARG A 202 -25.28 9.01 14.46
C ARG A 202 -23.77 8.77 14.52
N ARG A 203 -23.11 8.85 13.36
CA ARG A 203 -21.66 8.68 13.21
C ARG A 203 -20.90 9.70 14.09
N ARG A 204 -20.31 9.25 15.20
CA ARG A 204 -19.29 10.03 15.92
C ARG A 204 -18.00 9.98 15.09
N TYR A 205 -17.59 11.11 14.53
CA TYR A 205 -16.37 11.23 13.73
C TYR A 205 -15.15 11.44 14.65
N HIS A 206 -14.21 10.49 14.67
CA HIS A 206 -13.06 10.54 15.58
C HIS A 206 -11.78 11.09 14.94
N ARG A 207 -11.55 12.39 15.18
CA ARG A 207 -10.29 12.90 15.78
C ARG A 207 -9.13 13.28 14.83
N VAL A 208 -8.65 14.52 14.90
CA VAL A 208 -7.45 15.08 14.24
C VAL A 208 -6.68 15.89 15.29
N THR A 209 -5.37 16.09 15.08
CA THR A 209 -4.28 16.33 16.08
C THR A 209 -3.44 15.05 16.27
N GLY A 210 -2.21 15.13 16.78
CA GLY A 210 -1.15 14.12 16.65
C GLY A 210 -0.51 13.73 17.98
N CYS A 211 0.45 12.79 18.01
CA CYS A 211 1.32 12.69 19.20
C CYS A 211 1.86 14.09 19.50
N ARG A 212 1.66 14.59 20.72
CA ARG A 212 2.15 15.92 21.12
C ARG A 212 3.67 16.05 20.99
N TYR A 213 4.39 14.93 21.04
CA TYR A 213 5.83 14.81 20.84
C TYR A 213 6.22 14.54 19.38
N ALA A 214 5.32 14.72 18.41
CA ALA A 214 5.67 14.77 16.99
C ALA A 214 6.56 15.99 16.64
N CYS A 215 6.53 17.02 17.49
CA CYS A 215 7.51 18.13 17.52
C CYS A 215 8.85 17.75 18.18
N LEU A 216 8.98 16.53 18.72
CA LEU A 216 10.23 15.91 19.18
C LEU A 216 10.65 14.76 18.24
N GLY A 217 10.24 14.84 16.96
CA GLY A 217 10.58 13.87 15.92
C GLY A 217 9.67 12.63 15.84
N CYS A 218 8.71 12.44 16.75
CA CYS A 218 7.87 11.23 16.73
C CYS A 218 6.98 11.13 15.47
N GLY A 219 7.04 9.99 14.78
CA GLY A 219 6.31 9.75 13.52
C GLY A 219 4.87 9.20 13.66
N TRP A 220 4.44 8.91 14.89
CA TRP A 220 3.22 8.14 15.25
C TRP A 220 1.88 8.86 14.93
N ARG A 221 0.89 8.17 14.32
CA ARG A 221 -0.33 8.80 13.68
C ARG A 221 -1.71 8.01 13.64
N GLY A 222 -2.87 8.72 13.76
CA GLY A 222 -4.33 8.30 13.93
C GLY A 222 -5.43 9.45 13.89
N ALA A 223 -6.51 9.85 14.63
CA ALA A 223 -7.47 9.64 15.80
C ALA A 223 -7.14 9.81 17.33
N ALA A 224 -8.08 10.24 18.19
CA ALA A 224 -7.72 10.97 19.44
C ALA A 224 -7.33 10.19 20.72
N ARG A 225 -8.05 9.13 21.15
CA ARG A 225 -7.98 8.74 22.57
C ARG A 225 -6.75 7.91 22.97
N ALA A 226 -6.06 7.27 22.02
CA ALA A 226 -4.75 6.66 22.29
C ALA A 226 -3.57 7.66 22.33
N ALA A 227 -3.81 8.95 22.08
CA ALA A 227 -2.77 10.00 22.22
C ALA A 227 -2.11 9.93 23.60
N ALA A 228 -2.91 10.05 24.66
CA ALA A 228 -2.42 10.00 26.04
C ALA A 228 -1.67 8.70 26.37
N ALA A 229 -2.14 7.55 25.87
CA ALA A 229 -1.53 6.25 26.12
C ALA A 229 -0.14 6.12 25.49
N HIS A 230 0.01 6.48 24.21
CA HIS A 230 1.33 6.54 23.58
C HIS A 230 2.19 7.64 24.17
N GLU A 231 1.63 8.80 24.51
CA GLU A 231 2.38 9.93 25.07
C GLU A 231 3.01 9.58 26.43
N ALA A 232 2.32 8.80 27.27
CA ALA A 232 2.88 8.25 28.51
C ALA A 232 3.97 7.20 28.25
N ALA A 233 3.79 6.36 27.22
CA ALA A 233 4.75 5.35 26.76
C ALA A 233 5.80 5.88 25.76
N CYS A 234 5.83 7.19 25.49
CA CYS A 234 6.59 7.71 24.36
C CYS A 234 8.08 7.72 24.70
N ALA A 235 8.89 7.12 23.85
CA ALA A 235 10.34 7.17 23.99
C ALA A 235 10.89 8.60 23.81
N HIS A 236 10.22 9.47 23.03
CA HIS A 236 10.76 10.79 22.69
C HIS A 236 10.91 11.72 23.92
N PRO A 237 9.92 11.90 24.80
CA PRO A 237 10.10 12.61 26.09
C PRO A 237 11.22 12.08 26.99
N ARG A 238 11.67 10.83 26.79
CA ARG A 238 12.67 10.15 27.61
C ARG A 238 14.02 9.99 26.90
N ARG A 239 14.13 10.43 25.63
CA ARG A 239 15.41 10.57 24.91
C ARG A 239 16.18 11.76 25.48
N SER A 240 17.50 11.77 25.30
CA SER A 240 18.29 12.95 25.64
C SER A 240 17.93 14.11 24.71
N ALA A 241 18.18 15.35 25.17
CA ALA A 241 18.02 16.52 24.31
C ALA A 241 18.86 16.43 23.03
N ALA A 242 20.03 15.78 23.08
CA ALA A 242 20.88 15.54 21.92
C ALA A 242 20.19 14.64 20.87
N ASP A 243 19.66 13.48 21.25
CA ASP A 243 18.97 12.56 20.33
C ASP A 243 17.76 13.22 19.66
N LEU A 244 17.06 14.08 20.40
CA LEU A 244 15.87 14.79 19.92
C LEU A 244 16.22 15.90 18.94
N LEU A 245 17.23 16.70 19.26
CA LEU A 245 17.76 17.73 18.36
C LEU A 245 18.29 17.08 17.07
N GLU A 246 18.94 15.92 17.15
CA GLU A 246 19.40 15.21 15.96
C GLU A 246 18.22 14.70 15.12
N LEU A 247 17.25 13.99 15.71
CA LEU A 247 16.06 13.50 14.98
C LEU A 247 15.26 14.63 14.31
N LEU A 248 15.14 15.78 14.98
CA LEU A 248 14.50 16.96 14.42
C LEU A 248 15.32 17.56 13.28
N ALA A 249 16.62 17.75 13.47
CA ALA A 249 17.51 18.24 12.42
C ALA A 249 17.52 17.30 11.21
N GLN A 250 17.51 15.98 11.39
CA GLN A 250 17.39 15.01 10.31
C GLN A 250 16.06 15.14 9.55
N ARG A 251 14.93 15.32 10.26
CA ARG A 251 13.61 15.47 9.65
C ARG A 251 13.42 16.81 8.95
N GLU A 252 13.93 17.89 9.52
CA GLU A 252 13.94 19.21 8.89
C GLU A 252 14.86 19.28 7.68
N ARG A 253 16.02 18.61 7.71
CA ARG A 253 16.89 18.43 6.53
C ARG A 253 16.08 17.78 5.42
N ARG A 254 15.56 16.57 5.61
CA ARG A 254 14.72 15.88 4.61
C ARG A 254 13.58 16.75 4.07
N ALA A 255 12.83 17.43 4.94
CA ALA A 255 11.74 18.31 4.51
C ALA A 255 12.22 19.55 3.73
N ARG A 256 13.40 20.10 4.04
CA ARG A 256 14.05 21.16 3.27
C ARG A 256 14.63 20.65 1.97
N ASP A 257 15.20 19.45 1.95
CA ASP A 257 15.77 18.80 0.78
C ASP A 257 14.66 18.48 -0.25
N ASP A 258 13.55 17.86 0.21
CA ASP A 258 12.33 17.62 -0.59
C ASP A 258 11.76 18.94 -1.15
N ALA A 259 11.63 19.97 -0.31
CA ALA A 259 11.10 21.27 -0.71
C ALA A 259 12.03 22.01 -1.69
N LEU A 260 13.35 21.85 -1.55
CA LEU A 260 14.36 22.41 -2.45
C LEU A 260 14.32 21.72 -3.81
N VAL A 261 14.17 20.40 -3.86
CA VAL A 261 13.96 19.66 -5.13
C VAL A 261 12.64 20.09 -5.79
N HIS A 262 11.58 20.31 -5.01
CA HIS A 262 10.32 20.85 -5.54
C HIS A 262 10.46 22.28 -6.08
N ALA A 263 11.17 23.17 -5.38
CA ALA A 263 11.45 24.53 -5.87
C ALA A 263 12.26 24.50 -7.18
N GLN A 264 13.37 23.75 -7.21
CA GLN A 264 14.18 23.57 -8.43
C GLN A 264 13.39 23.01 -9.60
N LEU A 265 12.43 22.10 -9.36
CA LEU A 265 11.54 21.59 -10.40
C LEU A 265 10.55 22.65 -10.92
N LEU A 266 10.07 23.56 -10.07
CA LEU A 266 9.22 24.68 -10.47
C LEU A 266 10.02 25.74 -11.24
N ASP A 267 11.24 26.03 -10.81
CA ASP A 267 12.16 26.93 -11.52
C ASP A 267 12.48 26.39 -12.93
N LEU A 268 12.79 25.08 -13.03
CA LEU A 268 13.04 24.41 -14.31
C LEU A 268 11.82 24.33 -15.24
N LEU A 269 10.59 24.41 -14.72
CA LEU A 269 9.39 24.56 -15.55
C LEU A 269 9.32 25.93 -16.26
N SER A 270 10.20 26.88 -15.91
CA SER A 270 10.38 28.17 -16.61
C SER A 270 11.45 28.10 -17.72
N CYS A 271 12.11 26.96 -17.95
CA CYS A 271 13.03 26.80 -19.08
C CYS A 271 12.29 26.80 -20.42
N GLU A 272 12.85 27.44 -21.45
CA GLU A 272 12.31 27.43 -22.82
C GLU A 272 12.21 25.99 -23.39
N LYS A 273 13.20 25.15 -23.07
CA LYS A 273 13.40 23.84 -23.71
C LYS A 273 13.14 22.71 -22.73
N ILE A 274 11.89 22.24 -22.72
CA ILE A 274 11.39 21.13 -21.88
C ILE A 274 10.84 20.02 -22.79
N THR A 275 11.04 18.75 -22.41
CA THR A 275 10.37 17.61 -23.05
C THR A 275 9.78 16.64 -22.01
N PHE A 276 8.63 16.05 -22.34
CA PHE A 276 7.92 15.08 -21.50
C PHE A 276 7.85 13.75 -22.25
N ASN A 277 8.62 12.76 -21.81
CA ASN A 277 8.76 11.48 -22.50
C ASN A 277 8.13 10.37 -21.66
N ASP A 278 7.03 9.78 -22.12
CA ASP A 278 6.46 8.57 -21.51
C ASP A 278 7.22 7.34 -22.03
N LEU A 279 8.04 6.75 -21.17
CA LEU A 279 9.03 5.74 -21.54
C LEU A 279 8.71 4.36 -20.96
N GLN A 280 9.14 3.34 -21.70
CA GLN A 280 8.97 1.93 -21.38
C GLN A 280 10.35 1.24 -21.38
N LEU A 281 10.85 0.90 -20.19
CA LEU A 281 12.06 0.09 -20.01
C LEU A 281 11.71 -1.39 -20.26
N LYS A 282 12.17 -1.93 -21.39
CA LYS A 282 12.01 -3.34 -21.78
C LYS A 282 13.24 -4.15 -21.35
N PRO A 283 13.10 -5.43 -20.98
CA PRO A 283 14.24 -6.25 -20.59
C PRO A 283 15.09 -6.61 -21.81
N TYR A 284 16.38 -6.78 -21.62
CA TYR A 284 17.29 -7.46 -22.55
C TYR A 284 18.38 -8.21 -21.76
N ARG A 285 19.07 -9.14 -22.42
CA ARG A 285 20.21 -9.85 -21.84
C ARG A 285 21.46 -9.68 -22.68
N THR A 286 22.58 -9.86 -22.02
CA THR A 286 23.91 -10.05 -22.61
C THR A 286 24.37 -11.49 -22.34
N GLU A 287 25.58 -11.86 -22.74
CA GLU A 287 26.17 -13.19 -22.49
C GLU A 287 26.30 -13.52 -20.98
N GLU A 288 26.26 -12.51 -20.11
CA GLU A 288 26.17 -12.66 -18.65
C GLU A 288 24.78 -13.17 -18.19
N LEU A 289 24.57 -14.51 -18.22
CA LEU A 289 23.30 -15.20 -17.97
C LEU A 289 22.42 -14.66 -16.82
N HIS A 290 23.03 -14.22 -15.72
CA HIS A 290 22.32 -13.84 -14.48
C HIS A 290 22.04 -12.34 -14.32
N LYS A 291 22.43 -11.49 -15.29
CA LYS A 291 22.17 -10.04 -15.22
C LYS A 291 21.06 -9.61 -16.18
N LEU A 292 19.90 -9.29 -15.61
CA LEU A 292 18.78 -8.73 -16.35
C LEU A 292 18.96 -7.21 -16.51
N TYR A 293 19.26 -6.79 -17.74
CA TYR A 293 19.34 -5.39 -18.12
C TYR A 293 18.00 -4.90 -18.65
N TYR A 294 17.78 -3.59 -18.63
CA TYR A 294 16.62 -2.93 -19.19
C TYR A 294 17.04 -1.75 -20.08
N GLU A 295 16.33 -1.53 -21.18
CA GLU A 295 16.58 -0.43 -22.11
C GLU A 295 15.26 0.14 -22.64
N THR A 296 15.19 1.46 -22.83
CA THR A 296 14.11 2.09 -23.58
C THR A 296 14.40 2.04 -25.08
N SER A 297 13.37 1.99 -25.91
CA SER A 297 13.52 2.40 -27.31
C SER A 297 14.18 3.79 -27.39
N ARG A 298 14.98 4.03 -28.44
CA ARG A 298 15.57 5.36 -28.69
C ARG A 298 14.45 6.39 -28.79
N PHE A 299 14.63 7.54 -28.14
CA PHE A 299 13.66 8.63 -28.14
C PHE A 299 14.32 9.96 -28.46
N SER A 300 13.52 10.87 -29.03
CA SER A 300 13.99 12.18 -29.53
C SER A 300 13.70 13.27 -28.51
N ALA A 301 14.73 13.94 -28.01
CA ALA A 301 14.59 15.13 -27.17
C ALA A 301 15.70 16.14 -27.52
N PHE A 302 15.35 17.43 -27.57
CA PHE A 302 16.30 18.52 -27.90
C PHE A 302 17.07 18.30 -29.22
N SER A 303 16.38 17.84 -30.28
CA SER A 303 16.99 17.43 -31.58
C SER A 303 18.05 16.30 -31.49
N HIS A 304 18.18 15.65 -30.35
CA HIS A 304 19.14 14.58 -30.08
C HIS A 304 18.46 13.23 -29.80
N GLN A 305 19.22 12.15 -29.98
CA GLN A 305 18.77 10.78 -29.71
C GLN A 305 19.22 10.32 -28.33
N TRP A 306 18.28 9.80 -27.54
CA TRP A 306 18.51 9.41 -26.16
C TRP A 306 18.04 7.99 -25.88
N VAL A 307 18.63 7.38 -24.86
CA VAL A 307 18.25 6.08 -24.32
C VAL A 307 18.35 6.13 -22.80
N VAL A 308 17.40 5.52 -22.08
CA VAL A 308 17.59 5.15 -20.68
C VAL A 308 17.92 3.67 -20.61
N LYS A 309 19.07 3.33 -20.02
CA LYS A 309 19.38 1.97 -19.57
C LYS A 309 19.13 1.87 -18.07
N ALA A 310 18.68 0.70 -17.61
CA ALA A 310 18.56 0.38 -16.20
C ALA A 310 19.02 -1.06 -15.91
N PHE A 311 19.37 -1.31 -14.67
CA PHE A 311 19.95 -2.57 -14.18
C PHE A 311 19.58 -2.76 -12.71
N VAL A 312 19.46 -4.03 -12.30
CA VAL A 312 19.04 -4.44 -10.95
C VAL A 312 20.28 -4.81 -10.12
N ASN A 313 20.35 -4.32 -8.88
CA ASN A 313 21.35 -4.69 -7.87
C ASN A 313 22.81 -4.73 -8.38
N LYS A 314 23.30 -3.70 -9.10
CA LYS A 314 24.68 -3.62 -9.66
C LYS A 314 25.81 -3.85 -8.63
N ASN A 315 25.51 -3.67 -7.35
CA ASN A 315 26.46 -3.81 -6.24
C ASN A 315 26.51 -5.25 -5.67
N GLN A 316 25.73 -6.19 -6.19
CA GLN A 316 25.67 -7.59 -5.75
C GLN A 316 26.09 -8.53 -6.90
N ARG A 317 26.74 -9.66 -6.56
CA ARG A 317 27.12 -10.68 -7.56
C ARG A 317 25.92 -11.43 -8.14
N ASP A 318 24.89 -11.64 -7.33
CA ASP A 318 23.67 -12.38 -7.71
C ASP A 318 22.41 -11.64 -7.18
N PRO A 319 21.63 -10.98 -8.06
CA PRO A 319 20.39 -10.31 -7.69
C PRO A 319 19.23 -11.25 -7.27
N THR A 320 19.35 -12.56 -7.51
CA THR A 320 18.27 -13.53 -7.22
C THR A 320 18.19 -13.86 -5.73
N GLN A 321 19.33 -13.93 -5.04
CA GLN A 321 19.46 -14.33 -3.63
C GLN A 321 18.92 -13.29 -2.61
N SER A 322 18.44 -12.13 -3.09
CA SER A 322 17.88 -11.06 -2.26
C SER A 322 16.43 -10.74 -2.63
N SER A 323 15.56 -10.67 -1.62
CA SER A 323 14.20 -10.13 -1.74
C SER A 323 14.18 -8.60 -1.84
N GLN A 324 15.20 -7.93 -1.28
CA GLN A 324 15.45 -6.50 -1.47
C GLN A 324 16.12 -6.27 -2.81
N ARG A 325 15.47 -5.47 -3.67
CA ARG A 325 15.94 -5.15 -5.01
C ARG A 325 15.85 -3.66 -5.27
N GLU A 326 16.89 -3.12 -5.90
CA GLU A 326 17.04 -1.74 -6.30
C GLU A 326 17.13 -1.68 -7.83
N ILE A 327 16.28 -0.87 -8.45
CA ILE A 327 16.39 -0.52 -9.87
C ILE A 327 17.25 0.73 -9.96
N THR A 328 18.35 0.64 -10.68
CA THR A 328 19.30 1.73 -10.90
C THR A 328 19.38 2.04 -12.40
N TYR A 329 19.40 3.32 -12.76
CA TYR A 329 19.28 3.78 -14.16
C TYR A 329 20.34 4.82 -14.55
N GLN A 330 20.56 4.94 -15.86
CA GLN A 330 21.42 5.91 -16.52
C GLN A 330 20.71 6.46 -17.77
N LEU A 331 20.65 7.78 -17.90
CA LEU A 331 20.32 8.45 -19.17
C LEU A 331 21.59 8.51 -20.03
N ILE A 332 21.46 8.23 -21.33
CA ILE A 332 22.59 8.15 -22.27
C ILE A 332 22.26 8.93 -23.53
N LEU A 333 23.17 9.82 -23.93
CA LEU A 333 23.12 10.52 -25.21
C LEU A 333 23.68 9.61 -26.31
N LYS A 334 22.96 9.41 -27.41
CA LYS A 334 23.33 8.51 -28.53
C LYS A 334 23.57 9.23 -29.86
N SER A 335 23.63 10.56 -29.85
CA SER A 335 23.98 11.41 -30.99
C SER A 335 25.05 12.42 -30.60
N LYS A 336 26.04 12.66 -31.46
CA LYS A 336 27.09 13.66 -31.25
C LYS A 336 26.45 15.07 -31.12
N PRO A 337 26.63 15.79 -30.00
CA PRO A 337 26.14 17.16 -29.89
C PRO A 337 27.21 18.16 -30.36
N ALA A 338 26.80 19.30 -30.94
CA ALA A 338 27.73 20.32 -31.40
C ALA A 338 28.42 21.10 -30.25
N ALA A 339 27.81 21.09 -29.07
CA ALA A 339 28.33 21.65 -27.82
C ALA A 339 27.82 20.82 -26.63
N PRO A 340 28.47 20.86 -25.44
CA PRO A 340 28.03 20.07 -24.29
C PRO A 340 26.60 20.40 -23.85
N LEU A 341 25.75 19.38 -23.71
CA LEU A 341 24.34 19.57 -23.34
C LEU A 341 24.15 19.50 -21.83
N ALA A 342 23.98 20.65 -21.18
CA ALA A 342 23.59 20.73 -19.77
C ALA A 342 22.11 20.36 -19.61
N VAL A 343 21.82 19.08 -19.33
CA VAL A 343 20.45 18.56 -19.21
C VAL A 343 20.15 18.18 -17.77
N SER A 344 19.04 18.71 -17.26
CA SER A 344 18.43 18.28 -16.01
C SER A 344 17.24 17.37 -16.31
N TRP A 345 16.94 16.39 -15.46
CA TRP A 345 15.78 15.50 -15.64
C TRP A 345 15.22 14.96 -14.33
N ALA A 346 13.95 14.57 -14.36
CA ALA A 346 13.26 13.90 -13.26
C ALA A 346 12.42 12.73 -13.77
N CYS A 347 12.50 11.61 -13.05
CA CYS A 347 11.62 10.46 -13.27
C CYS A 347 10.37 10.64 -12.41
N VAL A 348 9.20 10.74 -13.05
CA VAL A 348 7.90 10.88 -12.39
C VAL A 348 6.94 9.78 -12.84
N ARG A 349 5.81 9.63 -12.14
CA ARG A 349 4.79 8.64 -12.50
C ARG A 349 4.15 9.02 -13.84
N GLY A 350 4.33 8.18 -14.86
CA GLY A 350 3.63 8.31 -16.15
C GLY A 350 2.17 7.84 -16.08
N PRO A 351 1.35 8.11 -17.10
CA PRO A 351 -0.07 7.78 -17.11
C PRO A 351 -0.33 6.27 -17.02
N PHE A 352 0.54 5.46 -17.62
CA PHE A 352 0.53 3.99 -17.52
C PHE A 352 1.52 3.45 -16.47
N GLY A 353 2.13 4.33 -15.67
CA GLY A 353 3.08 3.97 -14.63
C GLY A 353 2.37 3.57 -13.35
N GLU A 354 2.69 2.41 -12.79
CA GLU A 354 2.23 1.98 -11.46
C GLU A 354 3.11 2.48 -10.32
N ALA A 355 4.36 2.87 -10.61
CA ALA A 355 5.36 3.23 -9.60
C ALA A 355 4.94 4.50 -8.83
N ARG A 356 5.07 4.46 -7.51
CA ARG A 356 5.10 5.67 -6.68
C ARG A 356 6.55 6.15 -6.62
N LEU A 357 6.81 7.38 -7.08
CA LEU A 357 8.15 7.96 -7.10
C LEU A 357 8.21 9.18 -6.16
N ALA A 358 9.30 9.28 -5.42
CA ALA A 358 9.68 10.45 -4.62
C ALA A 358 10.28 11.55 -5.53
N PRO A 359 10.22 12.83 -5.12
CA PRO A 359 10.84 13.92 -5.88
C PRO A 359 12.36 13.74 -5.91
N ALA A 360 12.92 13.56 -7.11
CA ALA A 360 14.37 13.55 -7.30
C ALA A 360 14.75 14.16 -8.65
N LEU A 361 15.45 15.29 -8.59
CA LEU A 361 16.06 15.93 -9.75
C LEU A 361 17.45 15.33 -10.01
N ALA A 362 17.82 15.23 -11.28
CA ALA A 362 19.14 14.89 -11.78
C ALA A 362 19.65 16.00 -12.72
N ALA A 363 20.97 16.13 -12.85
CA ALA A 363 21.60 16.96 -13.86
C ALA A 363 22.92 16.34 -14.33
N HIS A 364 23.24 16.50 -15.62
CA HIS A 364 24.52 16.10 -16.21
C HIS A 364 24.83 16.95 -17.45
N ALA A 365 26.11 17.14 -17.76
CA ALA A 365 26.58 17.88 -18.93
C ALA A 365 27.10 16.91 -19.99
N PHE A 366 26.22 16.45 -20.88
CA PHE A 366 26.50 15.38 -21.83
C PHE A 366 27.42 15.81 -22.97
N ARG A 367 28.44 15.00 -23.23
CA ARG A 367 29.34 15.02 -24.40
C ARG A 367 29.07 13.78 -25.27
N GLU A 368 29.97 13.50 -26.22
CA GLU A 368 29.79 12.42 -27.19
C GLU A 368 29.66 11.01 -26.55
N ASP A 369 28.61 10.29 -26.94
CA ASP A 369 28.16 8.98 -26.45
C ASP A 369 28.14 8.77 -24.92
N GLU A 370 28.04 9.87 -24.17
CA GLU A 370 28.22 9.86 -22.73
C GLU A 370 26.97 9.33 -21.99
N ALA A 371 27.23 8.43 -21.02
CA ALA A 371 26.23 7.96 -20.07
C ALA A 371 26.34 8.76 -18.76
N ALA A 372 25.23 9.34 -18.32
CA ALA A 372 25.15 10.00 -17.02
C ALA A 372 25.48 9.04 -15.86
N PRO A 373 25.93 9.55 -14.70
CA PRO A 373 26.15 8.75 -13.50
C PRO A 373 24.94 7.86 -13.14
N ALA A 374 25.23 6.65 -12.66
CA ALA A 374 24.21 5.71 -12.18
C ALA A 374 23.45 6.27 -10.97
N ARG A 375 22.11 6.23 -11.01
CA ARG A 375 21.25 6.66 -9.90
C ARG A 375 20.17 5.64 -9.61
N ALA A 376 19.77 5.50 -8.36
CA ALA A 376 18.59 4.74 -7.98
C ALA A 376 17.34 5.36 -8.63
N LEU A 377 16.41 4.52 -9.09
CA LEU A 377 15.06 4.94 -9.41
C LEU A 377 14.39 5.36 -8.08
N PRO A 378 13.88 6.60 -7.94
CA PRO A 378 13.49 7.16 -6.65
C PRO A 378 12.12 6.62 -6.19
N LEU A 379 12.03 5.33 -5.88
CA LEU A 379 10.80 4.68 -5.43
C LEU A 379 10.43 5.18 -4.03
N LEU A 380 9.18 5.63 -3.87
CA LEU A 380 8.62 6.07 -2.59
C LEU A 380 8.45 4.91 -1.60
N ASP A 381 8.41 3.68 -2.11
CA ASP A 381 8.22 2.44 -1.37
C ASP A 381 9.08 1.34 -2.01
N PRO A 382 10.11 0.80 -1.33
CA PRO A 382 10.97 -0.25 -1.88
C PRO A 382 10.22 -1.52 -2.28
N ALA A 383 9.04 -1.78 -1.73
CA ALA A 383 8.21 -2.94 -2.12
C ALA A 383 7.66 -2.81 -3.56
N ASP A 384 7.60 -1.60 -4.13
CA ASP A 384 7.19 -1.40 -5.52
C ASP A 384 8.18 -2.06 -6.51
N THR A 385 9.47 -2.25 -6.17
CA THR A 385 10.47 -2.83 -7.08
C THR A 385 10.03 -4.19 -7.64
N ASN A 386 9.66 -5.14 -6.78
CA ASN A 386 9.28 -6.49 -7.24
C ASN A 386 8.00 -6.46 -8.11
N ARG A 387 7.06 -5.54 -7.87
CA ARG A 387 5.89 -5.35 -8.75
C ARG A 387 6.28 -4.88 -10.16
N LEU A 388 7.27 -3.99 -10.25
CA LEU A 388 7.80 -3.50 -11.53
C LEU A 388 8.62 -4.57 -12.26
N LEU A 389 9.48 -5.31 -11.55
CA LEU A 389 10.24 -6.43 -12.12
C LEU A 389 9.34 -7.59 -12.58
N ALA A 390 8.16 -7.77 -11.99
CA ALA A 390 7.12 -8.69 -12.46
C ALA A 390 6.29 -8.18 -13.66
N GLY A 391 6.45 -6.92 -14.09
CA GLY A 391 5.76 -6.36 -15.26
C GLY A 391 6.55 -6.61 -16.55
N ARG A 392 5.87 -6.90 -17.67
CA ARG A 392 6.53 -7.12 -18.99
C ARG A 392 7.48 -5.98 -19.39
N ALA A 393 7.22 -4.77 -18.91
CA ALA A 393 8.15 -3.64 -18.95
C ALA A 393 7.88 -2.69 -17.77
N ILE A 394 8.81 -1.76 -17.51
CA ILE A 394 8.69 -0.75 -16.46
C ILE A 394 8.30 0.59 -17.11
N HIS A 395 7.16 1.16 -16.71
CA HIS A 395 6.58 2.38 -17.29
C HIS A 395 6.78 3.58 -16.36
N PHE A 396 7.31 4.67 -16.89
CA PHE A 396 7.61 5.91 -16.17
C PHE A 396 7.57 7.11 -17.13
N ARG A 397 7.48 8.33 -16.59
CA ARG A 397 7.63 9.57 -17.36
C ARG A 397 8.97 10.20 -17.03
N LEU A 398 9.76 10.52 -18.05
CA LEU A 398 10.99 11.28 -17.95
C LEU A 398 10.71 12.72 -18.40
N ILE A 399 10.72 13.65 -17.46
CA ILE A 399 10.72 15.09 -17.76
C ILE A 399 12.18 15.51 -17.90
N MET A 400 12.52 16.18 -19.00
CA MET A 400 13.87 16.67 -19.27
C MET A 400 13.84 18.17 -19.55
N PHE A 401 14.87 18.87 -19.12
CA PHE A 401 15.06 20.32 -19.24
C PHE A 401 16.46 20.58 -19.80
N LEU A 402 16.58 21.29 -20.92
CA LEU A 402 17.87 21.72 -21.45
C LEU A 402 18.20 23.12 -20.92
N SER A 403 19.22 23.22 -20.07
CA SER A 403 19.70 24.49 -19.55
C SER A 403 20.54 25.20 -20.60
N THR A 404 20.00 26.26 -21.19
CA THR A 404 20.76 27.23 -21.97
C THR A 404 21.62 28.06 -21.03
N LYS A 405 22.94 27.87 -21.10
CA LYS A 405 23.96 28.80 -20.61
C LYS A 405 24.62 29.49 -21.81
#